data_AF-A0A7S1LSG8-F1
#
_entry.id   AF-A0A7S1LSG8-F1
#
_cell.length_a   1.000
_cell.length_b   1.000
_cell.length_c   1.000
_cell.angle_alpha   90.00
_cell.angle_beta   90.00
_cell.angle_gamma   90.00
#
_symmetry.space_group_name_H-M   'P 1'
#
loop_
_entity.id
_entity.type
_entity.pdbx_description
1 polymer ?
#
loop_
_entity_poly.entity_id
_entity_poly.type
_entity_poly.pdbx_seq_one_letter_code
_entity_poly.pdbx_strand_id
1 'polypeptide(L)'
;DVIMLGCKAWEAERCLHMCEPWCGPNTLVLPLQNGVEGFDKVRSIVTGWGKGHALAGCCNIVSAIQEPGLIRHWAANPPYITFGEFEGEATAKTLQVKAIFDKCPGMAGKLEVGAMSKIWEKFSFICSTTGVQATSGPMVTQDVVANTPEVLQLWRNAMQEIIALARSYGMTYEDAWLENRVEMLRQAVGATTSCSRDLWAGRPSELDDLLGSVVRMGKEKGVPTPVIGTLYTALLSRERLARGESELPIYPLAEGQKILGTICNHRGQQLPPAYTKEQKKAEDFKKPEWFVCPMSSGILSGGQVEVPDGVQMIWEVELGVVIGKTCQQVSVEKAMDYVAGYCVVLDMTAKTRGFESMKHGFSWTRNKCQATFKPMGRFIRASEIKDPHALTLVLKVNGEEVTRDTTSTFKFTIPEQVADASALTPLQRGDVLLTGAGSLGDLNLGDQLEGFIEGLEPQFAVTAELIAAKN
;
A
#
# COMPACT_ATOMS: atom_id res chain seq x y z
N ASP A 1 -13.26 -17.40 37.98
CA ASP A 1 -13.50 -16.88 36.61
C ASP A 1 -12.19 -16.70 35.87
N VAL A 2 -12.24 -16.76 34.54
CA VAL A 2 -11.08 -16.57 33.66
C VAL A 2 -11.45 -15.58 32.57
N ILE A 3 -10.62 -14.56 32.37
CA ILE A 3 -10.66 -13.66 31.21
C ILE A 3 -9.58 -14.15 30.24
N MET A 4 -9.97 -14.54 29.03
CA MET A 4 -9.04 -14.98 27.99
C MET A 4 -8.90 -13.90 26.92
N LEU A 5 -7.68 -13.43 26.66
CA LEU A 5 -7.44 -12.39 25.65
C LEU A 5 -7.12 -13.03 24.29
N GLY A 6 -8.11 -13.04 23.40
CA GLY A 6 -7.98 -13.53 22.02
C GLY A 6 -7.92 -12.43 20.94
N CYS A 7 -7.74 -11.16 21.34
CA CYS A 7 -7.56 -10.03 20.42
C CYS A 7 -6.13 -9.99 19.84
N LYS A 8 -5.88 -9.10 18.87
CA LYS A 8 -4.51 -8.85 18.37
C LYS A 8 -3.64 -8.21 19.45
N ALA A 9 -2.33 -8.44 19.40
CA ALA A 9 -1.38 -7.93 20.40
C ALA A 9 -1.49 -6.41 20.61
N TRP A 10 -1.58 -5.62 19.53
CA TRP A 10 -1.78 -4.16 19.61
C TRP A 10 -3.13 -3.71 20.22
N GLU A 11 -4.14 -4.59 20.32
CA GLU A 11 -5.43 -4.28 20.95
C GLU A 11 -5.47 -4.71 22.41
N ALA A 12 -4.50 -5.52 22.86
CA ALA A 12 -4.51 -6.22 24.13
C ALA A 12 -4.73 -5.28 25.32
N GLU A 13 -4.00 -4.16 25.38
CA GLU A 13 -4.12 -3.18 26.45
C GLU A 13 -5.52 -2.56 26.53
N ARG A 14 -6.04 -2.08 25.39
CA ARG A 14 -7.39 -1.50 25.32
C ARG A 14 -8.45 -2.52 25.74
N CYS A 15 -8.37 -3.73 25.21
CA CYS A 15 -9.31 -4.81 25.57
C CYS A 15 -9.19 -5.18 27.05
N LEU A 16 -7.98 -5.20 27.61
CA LEU A 16 -7.76 -5.52 29.01
C LEU A 16 -8.40 -4.48 29.93
N HIS A 17 -8.25 -3.18 29.63
CA HIS A 17 -8.93 -2.11 30.38
C HIS A 17 -10.46 -2.21 30.31
N MET A 18 -11.03 -2.65 29.18
CA MET A 18 -12.47 -2.89 29.09
C MET A 18 -12.95 -4.03 30.00
N CYS A 19 -12.08 -5.00 30.30
CA CYS A 19 -12.39 -6.15 31.14
C CYS A 19 -12.23 -5.88 32.65
N GLU A 20 -11.62 -4.75 33.06
CA GLU A 20 -11.37 -4.42 34.47
C GLU A 20 -12.62 -4.49 35.37
N PRO A 21 -13.82 -4.04 34.94
CA PRO A 21 -15.03 -4.15 35.74
C PRO A 21 -15.48 -5.60 36.00
N TRP A 22 -15.09 -6.55 35.15
CA TRP A 22 -15.40 -7.98 35.29
C TRP A 22 -14.36 -8.74 36.11
N CYS A 23 -13.24 -8.10 36.42
CA CYS A 23 -12.18 -8.69 37.22
C CYS A 23 -12.53 -8.58 38.72
N GLY A 24 -12.60 -9.73 39.40
CA GLY A 24 -12.69 -9.83 40.85
C GLY A 24 -11.35 -10.22 41.48
N PRO A 25 -11.25 -10.29 42.82
CA PRO A 25 -10.01 -10.62 43.54
C PRO A 25 -9.39 -11.96 43.11
N ASN A 26 -10.24 -12.86 42.59
CA ASN A 26 -9.87 -14.22 42.26
C ASN A 26 -9.87 -14.52 40.75
N THR A 27 -10.11 -13.53 39.89
CA THR A 27 -10.20 -13.73 38.45
C THR A 27 -8.81 -13.96 37.85
N LEU A 28 -8.68 -15.00 37.03
CA LEU A 28 -7.47 -15.25 36.26
C LEU A 28 -7.54 -14.49 34.92
N VAL A 29 -6.43 -13.90 34.48
CA VAL A 29 -6.30 -13.26 33.17
C VAL A 29 -5.29 -14.04 32.35
N LEU A 30 -5.74 -14.65 31.26
CA LEU A 30 -4.96 -15.51 30.39
C LEU A 30 -4.78 -14.86 29.00
N PRO A 31 -3.67 -14.13 28.76
CA PRO A 31 -3.29 -13.71 27.42
C PRO A 31 -2.98 -14.92 26.52
N LEU A 32 -3.47 -14.87 25.28
CA LEU A 32 -3.22 -15.90 24.25
C LEU A 32 -2.60 -15.31 22.97
N GLN A 33 -2.23 -14.03 22.98
CA GLN A 33 -1.63 -13.36 21.84
C GLN A 33 -0.27 -13.96 21.47
N ASN A 34 0.16 -13.76 20.22
CA ASN A 34 1.53 -14.04 19.84
C ASN A 34 2.43 -12.89 20.32
N GLY A 35 3.71 -13.18 20.57
CA GLY A 35 4.66 -12.21 21.11
C GLY A 35 5.21 -12.65 22.46
N VAL A 36 6.09 -11.83 23.04
CA VAL A 36 6.66 -12.02 24.38
C VAL A 36 6.62 -10.73 25.20
N GLU A 37 6.83 -9.58 24.57
CA GLU A 37 6.84 -8.25 25.21
C GLU A 37 5.48 -7.90 25.86
N GLY A 38 4.37 -8.31 25.25
CA GLY A 38 3.02 -8.00 25.77
C GLY A 38 2.68 -8.65 27.11
N PHE A 39 3.36 -9.73 27.51
CA PHE A 39 3.04 -10.47 28.74
C PHE A 39 3.38 -9.68 30.00
N ASP A 40 4.53 -8.99 30.03
CA ASP A 40 4.92 -8.15 31.17
C ASP A 40 3.96 -6.97 31.33
N LYS A 41 3.48 -6.41 30.22
CA LYS A 41 2.48 -5.36 30.22
C LYS A 41 1.13 -5.84 30.77
N VAL A 42 0.66 -7.01 30.35
CA VAL A 42 -0.57 -7.62 30.90
C VAL A 42 -0.41 -7.88 32.40
N ARG A 43 0.71 -8.47 32.83
CA ARG A 43 1.00 -8.71 34.25
C ARG A 43 0.97 -7.42 35.05
N SER A 44 1.65 -6.38 34.57
CA SER A 44 1.71 -5.06 35.22
C SER A 44 0.33 -4.43 35.38
N ILE A 45 -0.49 -4.41 34.31
CA ILE A 45 -1.84 -3.84 34.35
C ILE A 45 -2.72 -4.59 35.35
N VAL A 46 -2.74 -5.92 35.29
CA VAL A 46 -3.57 -6.74 36.19
C VAL A 46 -3.13 -6.59 37.65
N THR A 47 -1.82 -6.53 37.93
CA THR A 47 -1.32 -6.23 39.27
C THR A 47 -1.74 -4.82 39.73
N GLY A 48 -1.71 -3.83 38.82
CA GLY A 48 -2.12 -2.45 39.09
C GLY A 48 -3.59 -2.30 39.51
N TRP A 49 -4.47 -3.21 39.09
CA TRP A 49 -5.87 -3.22 39.53
C TRP A 49 -6.06 -3.57 41.01
N GLY A 50 -5.04 -4.16 41.65
CA GLY A 50 -5.15 -4.67 43.03
C GLY A 50 -6.10 -5.87 43.17
N LYS A 51 -6.53 -6.46 42.05
CA LYS A 51 -7.43 -7.60 41.98
C LYS A 51 -7.12 -8.43 40.73
N GLY A 52 -7.39 -9.74 40.82
CA GLY A 52 -7.12 -10.68 39.74
C GLY A 52 -5.66 -11.11 39.69
N HIS A 53 -5.36 -12.02 38.78
CA HIS A 53 -4.05 -12.66 38.69
C HIS A 53 -3.74 -13.05 37.24
N ALA A 54 -2.65 -12.52 36.69
CA ALA A 54 -2.25 -12.79 35.32
C ALA A 54 -1.51 -14.12 35.22
N LEU A 55 -1.85 -14.90 34.19
CA LEU A 55 -1.14 -16.11 33.79
C LEU A 55 -0.32 -15.85 32.53
N ALA A 56 0.64 -16.73 32.27
CA ALA A 56 1.33 -16.80 30.99
C ALA A 56 0.68 -17.90 30.15
N GLY A 57 0.41 -17.65 28.87
CA GLY A 57 -0.15 -18.67 27.99
C GLY A 57 0.03 -18.40 26.50
N CYS A 58 -0.06 -19.46 25.72
CA CYS A 58 -0.11 -19.39 24.27
C CYS A 58 -0.99 -20.52 23.72
N CYS A 59 -1.62 -20.28 22.57
CA CYS A 59 -2.48 -21.27 21.93
C CYS A 59 -1.82 -21.90 20.69
N ASN A 60 -2.08 -23.17 20.46
CA ASN A 60 -1.87 -23.84 19.18
C ASN A 60 -3.24 -24.18 18.58
N ILE A 61 -3.81 -23.17 17.93
CA ILE A 61 -5.15 -23.20 17.33
C ILE A 61 -5.02 -22.55 15.94
N VAL A 62 -5.55 -23.23 14.92
CA VAL A 62 -5.58 -22.69 13.57
C VAL A 62 -7.03 -22.49 13.15
N SER A 63 -7.44 -21.23 13.13
CA SER A 63 -8.80 -20.82 12.80
C SER A 63 -8.83 -19.45 12.12
N ALA A 64 -9.92 -19.16 11.42
CA ALA A 64 -10.23 -17.80 11.01
C ALA A 64 -11.75 -17.56 11.02
N ILE A 65 -12.11 -16.29 11.17
CA ILE A 65 -13.47 -15.82 10.92
C ILE A 65 -13.73 -15.94 9.42
N GLN A 66 -14.70 -16.77 9.04
CA GLN A 66 -15.14 -16.86 7.65
C GLN A 66 -16.13 -15.74 7.33
N GLU A 67 -17.08 -15.52 8.25
CA GLU A 67 -18.06 -14.44 8.22
C GLU A 67 -18.58 -14.20 9.65
N PRO A 68 -19.29 -13.08 9.93
CA PRO A 68 -19.83 -12.81 11.26
C PRO A 68 -20.66 -13.98 11.81
N GLY A 69 -20.20 -14.58 12.91
CA GLY A 69 -20.85 -15.74 13.55
C GLY A 69 -20.37 -17.12 13.07
N LEU A 70 -19.51 -17.20 12.04
CA LEU A 70 -18.96 -18.46 11.52
C LEU A 70 -17.43 -18.50 11.60
N ILE A 71 -16.91 -19.42 12.41
CA ILE A 71 -15.47 -19.68 12.55
C ILE A 71 -15.12 -20.98 11.82
N ARG A 72 -14.12 -20.91 10.94
CA ARG A 72 -13.59 -22.09 10.26
C ARG A 72 -12.33 -22.55 10.98
N HIS A 73 -12.32 -23.82 11.41
CA HIS A 73 -11.16 -24.52 11.98
C HIS A 73 -10.64 -25.55 10.98
N TRP A 74 -9.32 -25.62 10.78
CA TRP A 74 -8.77 -26.51 9.74
C TRP A 74 -7.46 -27.21 10.11
N ALA A 75 -6.86 -26.94 11.27
CA ALA A 75 -5.67 -27.67 11.74
C ALA A 75 -5.53 -27.63 13.27
N ALA A 76 -4.50 -28.33 13.79
CA ALA A 76 -4.26 -28.62 15.21
C ALA A 76 -5.40 -29.42 15.85
N ASN A 77 -5.42 -30.75 15.63
CA ASN A 77 -6.45 -31.64 16.19
C ASN A 77 -5.84 -32.69 17.15
N PRO A 78 -6.13 -32.63 18.47
CA PRO A 78 -6.93 -31.60 19.12
C PRO A 78 -6.17 -30.26 19.25
N PRO A 79 -6.87 -29.11 19.22
CA PRO A 79 -6.27 -27.82 19.51
C PRO A 79 -5.84 -27.80 20.98
N TYR A 80 -4.83 -26.98 21.30
CA TYR A 80 -4.40 -26.86 22.69
C TYR A 80 -4.01 -25.46 23.11
N ILE A 81 -4.14 -25.19 24.40
CA ILE A 81 -3.62 -24.00 25.06
C ILE A 81 -2.56 -24.46 26.06
N THR A 82 -1.36 -23.90 25.93
CA THR A 82 -0.33 -24.00 26.97
C THR A 82 -0.49 -22.81 27.90
N PHE A 83 -0.50 -23.05 29.21
CA PHE A 83 -0.61 -21.99 30.21
C PHE A 83 0.10 -22.36 31.50
N GLY A 84 0.41 -21.36 32.32
CA GLY A 84 0.99 -21.54 33.63
C GLY A 84 1.17 -20.23 34.37
N GLU A 85 1.74 -20.32 35.56
CA GLU A 85 2.17 -19.16 36.32
C GLU A 85 3.38 -18.50 35.64
N PHE A 86 3.56 -17.19 35.84
CA PHE A 86 4.77 -16.50 35.38
C PHE A 86 6.02 -17.05 36.08
N GLU A 87 5.89 -17.36 37.37
CA GLU A 87 6.95 -17.86 38.24
C GLU A 87 6.37 -18.90 39.21
N GLY A 88 7.16 -19.93 39.52
CA GLY A 88 6.79 -20.94 40.51
C GLY A 88 5.77 -21.99 40.04
N GLU A 89 5.25 -22.74 41.01
CA GLU A 89 4.30 -23.83 40.80
C GLU A 89 2.86 -23.33 40.61
N ALA A 90 2.03 -24.15 39.96
CA ALA A 90 0.64 -23.81 39.71
C ALA A 90 -0.15 -23.55 41.00
N THR A 91 -0.85 -22.42 41.06
CA THR A 91 -1.76 -22.14 42.17
C THR A 91 -2.98 -23.06 42.14
N ALA A 92 -3.70 -23.17 43.26
CA ALA A 92 -4.94 -23.95 43.35
C ALA A 92 -5.98 -23.55 42.28
N LYS A 93 -6.01 -22.27 41.87
CA LYS A 93 -6.92 -21.79 40.81
C LYS A 93 -6.43 -22.17 39.42
N THR A 94 -5.12 -22.11 39.17
CA THR A 94 -4.54 -22.57 37.90
C THR A 94 -4.79 -24.07 37.69
N LEU A 95 -4.74 -24.87 38.77
CA LEU A 95 -5.16 -26.28 38.76
C LEU A 95 -6.66 -26.45 38.48
N GLN A 96 -7.52 -25.56 38.96
CA GLN A 96 -8.95 -25.59 38.59
C GLN A 96 -9.17 -25.35 37.10
N VAL A 97 -8.42 -24.41 36.49
CA VAL A 97 -8.47 -24.19 35.03
C VAL A 97 -8.03 -25.43 34.28
N LYS A 98 -6.95 -26.09 34.73
CA LYS A 98 -6.51 -27.38 34.17
C LYS A 98 -7.59 -28.45 34.24
N ALA A 99 -8.27 -28.57 35.39
CA ALA A 99 -9.36 -29.52 35.57
C ALA A 99 -10.59 -29.23 34.66
N ILE A 100 -10.81 -27.97 34.27
CA ILE A 100 -11.82 -27.60 33.28
C ILE A 100 -11.40 -28.07 31.89
N PHE A 101 -10.16 -27.80 31.48
CA PHE A 101 -9.64 -28.27 30.20
C PHE A 101 -9.66 -29.80 30.09
N ASP A 102 -9.36 -30.53 31.16
CA ASP A 102 -9.38 -32.00 31.19
C ASP A 102 -10.77 -32.61 30.95
N LYS A 103 -11.83 -31.82 31.17
CA LYS A 103 -13.22 -32.20 30.89
C LYS A 103 -13.68 -31.78 29.49
N CYS A 104 -12.83 -31.12 28.69
CA CYS A 104 -13.17 -30.64 27.36
C CYS A 104 -12.78 -31.67 26.29
N PRO A 105 -13.73 -32.35 25.64
CA PRO A 105 -13.41 -33.43 24.69
C PRO A 105 -12.78 -32.94 23.36
N GLY A 106 -12.81 -31.64 23.07
CA GLY A 106 -12.36 -31.05 21.81
C GLY A 106 -11.15 -30.13 21.91
N MET A 107 -10.54 -29.98 23.09
CA MET A 107 -9.40 -29.08 23.29
C MET A 107 -8.58 -29.52 24.50
N ALA A 108 -7.24 -29.47 24.38
CA ALA A 108 -6.34 -29.78 25.48
C ALA A 108 -5.83 -28.51 26.18
N GLY A 109 -5.73 -28.55 27.51
CA GLY A 109 -5.02 -27.56 28.32
C GLY A 109 -3.73 -28.15 28.84
N LYS A 110 -2.59 -27.63 28.41
CA LYS A 110 -1.25 -28.03 28.87
C LYS A 110 -0.78 -27.07 29.95
N LEU A 111 -0.80 -27.54 31.20
CA LEU A 111 -0.26 -26.80 32.33
C LEU A 111 1.26 -27.01 32.36
N GLU A 112 2.02 -25.93 32.29
CA GLU A 112 3.49 -25.97 32.25
C GLU A 112 4.07 -25.17 33.41
N VAL A 113 5.03 -25.78 34.12
CA VAL A 113 5.92 -25.06 35.02
C VAL A 113 6.95 -24.34 34.15
N GLY A 114 7.07 -23.02 34.29
CA GLY A 114 7.89 -22.21 33.40
C GLY A 114 7.26 -21.97 32.03
N ALA A 115 5.96 -21.69 31.97
CA ALA A 115 5.20 -21.46 30.74
C ALA A 115 5.85 -20.41 29.81
N MET A 116 6.55 -19.41 30.36
CA MET A 116 7.30 -18.43 29.58
C MET A 116 8.33 -19.07 28.63
N SER A 117 8.98 -20.16 29.03
CA SER A 117 9.93 -20.88 28.16
C SER A 117 9.23 -21.42 26.90
N LYS A 118 8.04 -22.02 27.07
CA LYS A 118 7.23 -22.50 25.93
C LYS A 118 6.68 -21.38 25.06
N ILE A 119 6.38 -20.24 25.64
CA ILE A 119 5.97 -19.04 24.90
C ILE A 119 7.15 -18.51 24.06
N TRP A 120 8.34 -18.44 24.63
CA TRP A 120 9.57 -18.07 23.93
C TRP A 120 9.92 -19.05 22.81
N GLU A 121 9.82 -20.36 23.04
CA GLU A 121 9.99 -21.37 21.98
C GLU A 121 9.05 -21.13 20.79
N LYS A 122 7.76 -20.94 21.06
CA LYS A 122 6.76 -20.64 20.02
C LYS A 122 7.06 -19.30 19.34
N PHE A 123 7.39 -18.27 20.11
CA PHE A 123 7.69 -16.93 19.61
C PHE A 123 8.89 -16.94 18.67
N SER A 124 10.00 -17.58 19.05
CA SER A 124 11.19 -17.65 18.20
C SER A 124 10.88 -18.28 16.85
N PHE A 125 10.10 -19.37 16.83
CA PHE A 125 9.62 -20.00 15.60
C PHE A 125 8.75 -19.07 14.75
N ILE A 126 7.74 -18.44 15.32
CA ILE A 126 6.80 -17.59 14.58
C ILE A 126 7.49 -16.33 14.06
N CYS A 127 8.32 -15.69 14.87
CA CYS A 127 8.97 -14.43 14.55
C CYS A 127 10.00 -14.61 13.42
N SER A 128 10.91 -15.59 13.53
CA SER A 128 11.90 -15.84 12.46
C SER A 128 11.22 -16.25 11.15
N THR A 129 10.22 -17.13 11.22
CA THR A 129 9.47 -17.59 10.05
C THR A 129 8.70 -16.43 9.41
N THR A 130 8.05 -15.58 10.20
CA THR A 130 7.36 -14.38 9.69
C THR A 130 8.33 -13.45 8.98
N GLY A 131 9.48 -13.13 9.59
CA GLY A 131 10.45 -12.21 8.98
C GLY A 131 10.97 -12.70 7.64
N VAL A 132 11.34 -13.98 7.55
CA VAL A 132 11.83 -14.58 6.30
C VAL A 132 10.72 -14.71 5.27
N GLN A 133 9.59 -15.32 5.61
CA GLN A 133 8.50 -15.50 4.64
C GLN A 133 8.00 -14.16 4.11
N ALA A 134 7.65 -13.21 4.98
CA ALA A 134 7.03 -11.96 4.58
C ALA A 134 7.94 -11.14 3.63
N THR A 135 9.26 -11.19 3.84
CA THR A 135 10.23 -10.52 2.96
C THR A 135 10.44 -11.27 1.64
N SER A 136 10.48 -12.60 1.66
CA SER A 136 10.67 -13.42 0.46
C SER A 136 9.43 -13.49 -0.46
N GLY A 137 8.23 -13.25 0.07
CA GLY A 137 7.00 -13.16 -0.71
C GLY A 137 6.05 -14.36 -0.58
N PRO A 138 4.83 -14.28 -1.14
CA PRO A 138 3.72 -15.20 -0.84
C PRO A 138 3.94 -16.65 -1.29
N MET A 139 4.87 -16.90 -2.21
CA MET A 139 5.22 -18.24 -2.69
C MET A 139 6.23 -18.97 -1.80
N VAL A 140 6.82 -18.28 -0.81
CA VAL A 140 7.83 -18.86 0.09
C VAL A 140 7.15 -19.40 1.34
N THR A 141 6.55 -20.58 1.19
CA THR A 141 5.91 -21.35 2.27
C THR A 141 6.97 -21.96 3.21
N GLN A 142 6.55 -22.50 4.37
CA GLN A 142 7.48 -23.01 5.39
C GLN A 142 8.36 -24.14 4.86
N ASP A 143 7.81 -25.02 4.04
CA ASP A 143 8.56 -26.07 3.35
C ASP A 143 9.55 -25.50 2.32
N VAL A 144 9.20 -24.41 1.63
CA VAL A 144 10.12 -23.73 0.70
C VAL A 144 11.28 -23.06 1.46
N VAL A 145 11.02 -22.47 2.64
CA VAL A 145 12.07 -21.96 3.53
C VAL A 145 13.05 -23.08 3.88
N ALA A 146 12.56 -24.25 4.28
CA ALA A 146 13.42 -25.38 4.67
C ALA A 146 14.20 -26.01 3.51
N ASN A 147 13.62 -26.04 2.31
CA ASN A 147 14.20 -26.70 1.14
C ASN A 147 15.06 -25.78 0.26
N THR A 148 15.14 -24.49 0.59
CA THR A 148 16.00 -23.52 -0.11
C THR A 148 17.20 -23.15 0.78
N PRO A 149 18.43 -23.62 0.50
CA PRO A 149 19.56 -23.50 1.42
C PRO A 149 19.85 -22.08 1.92
N GLU A 150 19.84 -21.10 1.03
CA GLU A 150 20.12 -19.70 1.34
C GLU A 150 19.03 -19.08 2.23
N VAL A 151 17.77 -19.43 1.97
CA VAL A 151 16.60 -18.95 2.74
C VAL A 151 16.56 -19.64 4.10
N LEU A 152 16.87 -20.94 4.17
CA LEU A 152 17.03 -21.66 5.43
C LEU A 152 18.16 -21.05 6.27
N GLN A 153 19.28 -20.67 5.65
CA GLN A 153 20.37 -20.03 6.37
C GLN A 153 19.95 -18.66 6.93
N LEU A 154 19.22 -17.86 6.16
CA LEU A 154 18.64 -16.61 6.65
C LEU A 154 17.70 -16.85 7.85
N TRP A 155 16.84 -17.87 7.76
CA TRP A 155 15.95 -18.27 8.85
C TRP A 155 16.71 -18.73 10.09
N ARG A 156 17.79 -19.50 9.93
CA ARG A 156 18.65 -19.93 11.03
C ARG A 156 19.33 -18.75 11.72
N ASN A 157 19.85 -17.78 10.96
CA ASN A 157 20.45 -16.58 11.51
C ASN A 157 19.42 -15.74 12.30
N ALA A 158 18.23 -15.55 11.74
CA ALA A 158 17.12 -14.87 12.42
C ALA A 158 16.71 -15.59 13.72
N MET A 159 16.63 -16.91 13.70
CA MET A 159 16.33 -17.73 14.87
C MET A 159 17.40 -17.62 15.95
N GLN A 160 18.68 -17.63 15.56
CA GLN A 160 19.82 -17.52 16.49
C GLN A 160 19.84 -16.19 17.22
N GLU A 161 19.51 -15.07 16.56
CA GLU A 161 19.36 -13.77 17.21
C GLU A 161 18.28 -13.79 18.29
N ILE A 162 17.12 -14.38 18.00
CA ILE A 162 16.01 -14.46 18.97
C ILE A 162 16.38 -15.39 20.13
N ILE A 163 17.06 -16.52 19.87
CA ILE A 163 17.54 -17.42 20.93
C ILE A 163 18.57 -16.72 21.82
N ALA A 164 19.50 -15.95 21.25
CA ALA A 164 20.46 -15.17 22.01
C ALA A 164 19.75 -14.14 22.91
N LEU A 165 18.72 -13.47 22.37
CA LEU A 165 17.87 -12.57 23.14
C LEU A 165 17.13 -13.31 24.27
N ALA A 166 16.48 -14.43 23.97
CA ALA A 166 15.73 -15.22 24.95
C ALA A 166 16.61 -15.71 26.11
N ARG A 167 17.86 -16.09 25.83
CA ARG A 167 18.86 -16.44 26.86
C ARG A 167 19.16 -15.28 27.81
N SER A 168 19.15 -14.03 27.33
CA SER A 168 19.31 -12.84 28.19
C SER A 168 18.11 -12.59 29.13
N TYR A 169 16.96 -13.23 28.84
CA TYR A 169 15.77 -13.27 29.70
C TYR A 169 15.69 -14.56 30.53
N GLY A 170 16.77 -15.35 30.59
CA GLY A 170 16.85 -16.57 31.40
C GLY A 170 16.22 -17.81 30.75
N MET A 171 15.86 -17.76 29.47
CA MET A 171 15.29 -18.92 28.76
C MET A 171 16.39 -19.88 28.30
N THR A 172 16.11 -21.17 28.40
CA THR A 172 17.01 -22.24 27.95
C THR A 172 16.46 -22.92 26.68
N TYR A 173 17.36 -23.19 25.75
CA TYR A 173 17.05 -23.93 24.52
C TYR A 173 18.03 -25.10 24.40
N GLU A 174 17.50 -26.28 24.13
CA GLU A 174 18.31 -27.45 23.80
C GLU A 174 18.92 -27.29 22.40
N ASP A 175 20.15 -27.77 22.19
CA ASP A 175 20.83 -27.64 20.89
C ASP A 175 20.06 -28.34 19.76
N ALA A 176 19.44 -29.50 20.06
CA ALA A 176 18.63 -30.25 19.10
C ALA A 176 17.30 -29.55 18.74
N TRP A 177 16.86 -28.57 19.54
CA TRP A 177 15.57 -27.92 19.35
C TRP A 177 15.49 -27.21 17.99
N LEU A 178 16.56 -26.51 17.61
CA LEU A 178 16.64 -25.76 16.37
C LEU A 178 16.57 -26.69 15.14
N GLU A 179 17.27 -27.82 15.16
CA GLU A 179 17.20 -28.81 14.07
C GLU A 179 15.80 -29.45 13.96
N ASN A 180 15.18 -29.75 15.10
CA ASN A 180 13.80 -30.24 15.13
C ASN A 180 12.81 -29.23 14.53
N ARG A 181 13.07 -27.92 14.64
CA ARG A 181 12.23 -26.89 14.00
C ARG A 181 12.42 -26.83 12.49
N VAL A 182 13.63 -27.08 11.98
CA VAL A 182 13.88 -27.16 10.53
C VAL A 182 13.12 -28.33 9.91
N GLU A 183 13.09 -29.48 10.58
CA GLU A 183 12.30 -30.61 10.10
C GLU A 183 10.79 -30.31 10.11
N MET A 184 10.30 -29.59 11.13
CA MET A 184 8.92 -29.13 11.14
C MET A 184 8.58 -28.17 10.01
N LEU A 185 9.48 -27.25 9.65
CA LEU A 185 9.29 -26.40 8.48
C LEU A 185 9.17 -27.24 7.20
N ARG A 186 10.07 -28.23 7.04
CA ARG A 186 10.10 -29.12 5.87
C ARG A 186 8.78 -29.89 5.68
N GLN A 187 8.14 -30.29 6.78
CA GLN A 187 6.87 -31.03 6.78
C GLN A 187 5.64 -30.12 6.61
N ALA A 188 5.77 -28.82 6.83
CA ALA A 188 4.67 -27.85 6.79
C ALA A 188 4.40 -27.36 5.35
N VAL A 189 4.04 -28.29 4.47
CA VAL A 189 3.80 -28.02 3.04
C VAL A 189 2.71 -26.97 2.84
N GLY A 190 3.03 -25.90 2.13
CA GLY A 190 2.10 -24.82 1.83
C GLY A 190 1.80 -23.89 3.01
N ALA A 191 2.41 -24.11 4.18
CA ALA A 191 2.08 -23.36 5.38
C ALA A 191 2.72 -21.96 5.38
N THR A 192 2.01 -20.99 5.96
CA THR A 192 2.45 -19.60 6.11
C THR A 192 2.04 -19.06 7.48
N THR A 193 2.75 -18.07 8.02
CA THR A 193 2.31 -17.39 9.24
C THR A 193 1.15 -16.42 8.97
N SER A 194 0.32 -16.15 9.97
CA SER A 194 -0.80 -15.19 9.87
C SER A 194 -0.30 -13.79 9.54
N CYS A 195 0.75 -13.33 10.22
CA CYS A 195 1.34 -12.03 10.01
C CYS A 195 1.86 -11.86 8.57
N SER A 196 2.51 -12.87 7.98
CA SER A 196 2.94 -12.83 6.58
C SER A 196 1.76 -12.65 5.62
N ARG A 197 0.64 -13.36 5.85
CA ARG A 197 -0.57 -13.22 5.03
C ARG A 197 -1.21 -11.84 5.14
N ASP A 198 -1.20 -11.22 6.32
CA ASP A 198 -1.69 -9.87 6.51
C ASP A 198 -0.81 -8.85 5.77
N LEU A 199 0.52 -8.98 5.88
CA LEU A 199 1.49 -8.13 5.17
C LEU A 199 1.37 -8.23 3.64
N TRP A 200 1.24 -9.43 3.09
CA TRP A 200 1.08 -9.60 1.63
C TRP A 200 -0.26 -9.09 1.12
N ALA A 201 -1.31 -9.13 1.95
CA ALA A 201 -2.62 -8.63 1.60
C ALA A 201 -2.80 -7.13 1.87
N GLY A 202 -1.76 -6.43 2.34
CA GLY A 202 -1.83 -5.00 2.66
C GLY A 202 -2.77 -4.68 3.83
N ARG A 203 -2.92 -5.59 4.79
CA ARG A 203 -3.71 -5.37 6.03
C ARG A 203 -2.78 -5.05 7.21
N PRO A 204 -3.25 -4.27 8.21
CA PRO A 204 -2.52 -4.10 9.47
C PRO A 204 -2.12 -5.46 10.07
N SER A 205 -0.87 -5.58 10.53
CA SER A 205 -0.26 -6.86 10.92
C SER A 205 0.53 -6.78 12.22
N GLU A 206 0.91 -7.94 12.77
CA GLU A 206 1.62 -8.05 14.07
C GLU A 206 3.14 -7.86 13.88
N LEU A 207 3.55 -7.17 12.80
CA LEU A 207 4.96 -6.96 12.45
C LEU A 207 5.74 -6.32 13.61
N ASP A 208 5.16 -5.30 14.25
CA ASP A 208 5.80 -4.58 15.34
C ASP A 208 5.82 -5.39 16.64
N ASP A 209 4.73 -6.11 16.95
CA ASP A 209 4.67 -6.99 18.13
C ASP A 209 5.60 -8.20 18.01
N LEU A 210 5.90 -8.65 16.78
CA LEU A 210 6.79 -9.77 16.50
C LEU A 210 8.24 -9.33 16.30
N LEU A 211 8.55 -8.71 15.16
CA LEU A 211 9.93 -8.36 14.82
C LEU A 211 10.36 -7.07 15.51
N GLY A 212 9.45 -6.09 15.63
CA GLY A 212 9.72 -4.82 16.31
C GLY A 212 10.09 -5.02 17.78
N SER A 213 9.41 -5.93 18.47
CA SER A 213 9.70 -6.27 19.87
C SER A 213 11.10 -6.87 20.03
N VAL A 214 11.53 -7.77 19.15
CA VAL A 214 12.92 -8.31 19.16
C VAL A 214 13.95 -7.19 19.00
N VAL A 215 13.72 -6.23 18.10
CA VAL A 215 14.64 -5.10 17.89
C VAL A 215 14.72 -4.21 19.13
N ARG A 216 13.57 -3.89 19.76
CA ARG A 216 13.52 -3.08 20.98
C ARG A 216 14.18 -3.79 22.16
N MET A 217 13.77 -5.02 22.43
CA MET A 217 14.29 -5.85 23.52
C MET A 217 15.78 -6.14 23.34
N GLY A 218 16.24 -6.37 22.11
CA GLY A 218 17.65 -6.54 21.78
C GLY A 218 18.48 -5.30 22.12
N LYS A 219 17.99 -4.12 21.74
CA LYS A 219 18.62 -2.84 22.12
C LYS A 219 18.69 -2.64 23.63
N GLU A 220 17.62 -2.97 24.36
CA GLU A 220 17.56 -2.87 25.82
C GLU A 220 18.56 -3.81 26.51
N LYS A 221 18.66 -5.05 26.06
CA LYS A 221 19.56 -6.07 26.64
C LYS A 221 21.00 -6.01 26.09
N GLY A 222 21.29 -5.13 25.14
CA GLY A 222 22.58 -5.09 24.45
C GLY A 222 22.86 -6.33 23.59
N VAL A 223 21.82 -7.03 23.14
CA VAL A 223 21.92 -8.20 22.25
C VAL A 223 21.76 -7.75 20.80
N PRO A 224 22.76 -7.98 19.92
CA PRO A 224 22.65 -7.61 18.51
C PRO A 224 21.55 -8.40 17.78
N THR A 225 20.71 -7.68 17.03
CA THR A 225 19.64 -8.27 16.20
C THR A 225 19.67 -7.74 14.73
N PRO A 226 20.81 -7.79 14.02
CA PRO A 226 20.93 -7.19 12.68
C PRO A 226 20.05 -7.85 11.62
N VAL A 227 19.87 -9.17 11.63
CA VAL A 227 19.02 -9.88 10.68
C VAL A 227 17.56 -9.52 10.93
N ILE A 228 17.07 -9.67 12.17
CA ILE A 228 15.68 -9.31 12.50
C ILE A 228 15.42 -7.82 12.25
N GLY A 229 16.37 -6.94 12.61
CA GLY A 229 16.26 -5.51 12.35
C GLY A 229 16.16 -5.16 10.86
N THR A 230 16.91 -5.86 10.02
CA THR A 230 16.83 -5.69 8.56
C THR A 230 15.49 -6.17 8.01
N LEU A 231 15.02 -7.35 8.43
CA LEU A 231 13.73 -7.91 8.01
C LEU A 231 12.56 -7.01 8.45
N TYR A 232 12.60 -6.51 9.69
CA TYR A 232 11.62 -5.55 10.22
C TYR A 232 11.57 -4.28 9.37
N THR A 233 12.74 -3.68 9.12
CA THR A 233 12.86 -2.43 8.37
C THR A 233 12.37 -2.59 6.93
N ALA A 234 12.68 -3.72 6.28
CA ALA A 234 12.22 -4.02 4.92
C ALA A 234 10.69 -4.15 4.81
N LEU A 235 10.01 -4.53 5.90
CA LEU A 235 8.56 -4.70 5.95
C LEU A 235 7.82 -3.46 6.45
N LEU A 236 8.52 -2.51 7.09
CA LEU A 236 7.92 -1.36 7.77
C LEU A 236 7.07 -0.48 6.85
N SER A 237 7.52 -0.25 5.61
CA SER A 237 6.74 0.55 4.65
C SER A 237 5.41 -0.11 4.32
N ARG A 238 5.36 -1.45 4.20
CA ARG A 238 4.11 -2.17 3.94
C ARG A 238 3.13 -2.02 5.10
N GLU A 239 3.64 -2.15 6.32
CA GLU A 239 2.82 -1.99 7.54
C GLU A 239 2.25 -0.58 7.67
N ARG A 240 3.08 0.46 7.48
CA ARG A 240 2.66 1.86 7.55
C ARG A 240 1.60 2.19 6.50
N LEU A 241 1.76 1.69 5.28
CA LEU A 241 0.76 1.84 4.21
C LEU A 241 -0.56 1.15 4.60
N ALA A 242 -0.50 -0.07 5.12
CA ALA A 242 -1.70 -0.82 5.53
C ALA A 242 -2.45 -0.15 6.70
N ARG A 243 -1.74 0.57 7.57
CA ARG A 243 -2.31 1.35 8.68
C ARG A 243 -2.76 2.76 8.28
N GLY A 244 -2.48 3.20 7.06
CA GLY A 244 -2.74 4.58 6.62
C GLY A 244 -1.80 5.62 7.25
N GLU A 245 -0.70 5.19 7.87
CA GLU A 245 0.35 6.06 8.42
C GLU A 245 1.25 6.65 7.32
N SER A 246 1.18 6.09 6.13
CA SER A 246 1.85 6.57 4.93
C SER A 246 0.94 6.36 3.72
N GLU A 247 1.11 7.16 2.69
CA GLU A 247 0.44 6.99 1.40
C GLU A 247 1.50 6.84 0.31
N LEU A 248 1.31 5.88 -0.59
CA LEU A 248 2.09 5.84 -1.82
C LEU A 248 1.61 6.98 -2.73
N PRO A 249 2.51 7.70 -3.41
CA PRO A 249 2.10 8.53 -4.52
C PRO A 249 1.44 7.64 -5.58
N ILE A 250 0.50 8.21 -6.32
CA ILE A 250 -0.02 7.53 -7.51
C ILE A 250 1.04 7.63 -8.60
N TYR A 251 1.29 6.53 -9.30
CA TYR A 251 2.14 6.48 -10.48
C TYR A 251 1.24 6.27 -11.71
N PRO A 252 0.73 7.35 -12.35
CA PRO A 252 -0.27 7.22 -13.41
C PRO A 252 0.16 6.30 -14.55
N LEU A 253 1.42 6.35 -14.98
CA LEU A 253 1.94 5.49 -16.05
C LEU A 253 2.06 4.01 -15.66
N ALA A 254 2.12 3.68 -14.36
CA ALA A 254 2.22 2.31 -13.88
C ALA A 254 0.87 1.72 -13.43
N GLU A 255 -0.03 2.56 -12.93
CA GLU A 255 -1.33 2.16 -12.37
C GLU A 255 -2.50 2.40 -13.35
N GLY A 256 -2.42 3.47 -14.14
CA GLY A 256 -3.49 3.90 -15.05
C GLY A 256 -3.59 3.05 -16.29
N GLN A 257 -4.80 2.99 -16.86
CA GLN A 257 -5.09 2.23 -18.08
C GLN A 257 -5.26 3.15 -19.28
N LYS A 258 -5.80 4.36 -19.07
CA LYS A 258 -6.15 5.28 -20.15
C LYS A 258 -5.98 6.74 -19.77
N ILE A 259 -5.82 7.54 -20.82
CA ILE A 259 -5.81 9.00 -20.79
C ILE A 259 -7.04 9.46 -21.58
N LEU A 260 -7.88 10.29 -20.95
CA LEU A 260 -9.01 10.93 -21.60
C LEU A 260 -8.72 12.42 -21.73
N GLY A 261 -8.66 12.94 -22.96
CA GLY A 261 -8.42 14.37 -23.18
C GLY A 261 -9.69 15.09 -23.62
N THR A 262 -9.99 16.22 -22.97
CA THR A 262 -11.11 17.07 -23.32
C THR A 262 -10.73 18.01 -24.46
N ILE A 263 -11.54 18.00 -25.52
CA ILE A 263 -11.29 18.85 -26.69
C ILE A 263 -11.79 20.27 -26.42
N CYS A 264 -10.88 21.25 -26.59
CA CYS A 264 -11.19 22.70 -26.60
C CYS A 264 -11.94 23.19 -25.36
N ASN A 265 -11.35 22.99 -24.18
CA ASN A 265 -12.00 23.30 -22.91
C ASN A 265 -11.66 24.69 -22.33
N HIS A 266 -11.07 25.61 -23.09
CA HIS A 266 -10.77 26.96 -22.60
C HIS A 266 -11.67 28.01 -23.27
N ARG A 267 -12.25 28.91 -22.48
CA ARG A 267 -13.01 30.06 -22.97
C ARG A 267 -12.05 31.03 -23.64
N GLY A 268 -12.29 31.35 -24.92
CA GLY A 268 -11.41 32.22 -25.70
C GLY A 268 -10.07 31.58 -26.05
N GLN A 269 -10.02 30.24 -26.14
CA GLN A 269 -8.84 29.48 -26.54
C GLN A 269 -8.21 30.08 -27.81
N GLN A 270 -6.90 30.31 -27.79
CA GLN A 270 -6.19 30.91 -28.92
C GLN A 270 -5.71 29.82 -29.88
N LEU A 271 -6.46 29.57 -30.95
CA LEU A 271 -6.05 28.70 -32.04
C LEU A 271 -5.48 29.53 -33.21
N PRO A 272 -4.48 29.02 -33.95
CA PRO A 272 -4.01 29.65 -35.17
C PRO A 272 -5.15 29.84 -36.21
N PRO A 273 -5.04 30.81 -37.13
CA PRO A 273 -6.13 31.20 -38.05
C PRO A 273 -6.75 30.05 -38.85
N ALA A 274 -5.97 29.01 -39.16
CA ALA A 274 -6.41 27.82 -39.87
C ALA A 274 -7.44 26.94 -39.12
N TYR A 275 -7.62 27.16 -37.80
CA TYR A 275 -8.45 26.35 -36.90
C TYR A 275 -9.74 27.04 -36.43
N THR A 276 -10.04 28.22 -37.00
CA THR A 276 -11.19 29.06 -36.62
C THR A 276 -12.56 28.38 -36.79
N LYS A 277 -12.67 27.31 -37.58
CA LYS A 277 -13.91 26.55 -37.77
C LYS A 277 -14.12 25.51 -36.66
N GLU A 278 -13.07 24.84 -36.23
CA GLU A 278 -13.07 23.91 -35.10
C GLU A 278 -13.36 24.65 -33.79
N GLN A 279 -12.74 25.83 -33.61
CA GLN A 279 -13.00 26.77 -32.51
C GLN A 279 -14.50 27.08 -32.35
N LYS A 280 -15.17 27.49 -33.44
CA LYS A 280 -16.61 27.78 -33.44
C LYS A 280 -17.46 26.57 -33.09
N LYS A 281 -17.09 25.36 -33.57
CA LYS A 281 -17.80 24.13 -33.19
C LYS A 281 -17.62 23.78 -31.72
N ALA A 282 -16.43 24.01 -31.17
CA ALA A 282 -16.14 23.76 -29.77
C ALA A 282 -16.88 24.72 -28.84
N GLU A 283 -17.06 25.98 -29.25
CA GLU A 283 -17.89 26.96 -28.52
C GLU A 283 -19.33 26.47 -28.34
N ASP A 284 -19.88 25.76 -29.32
CA ASP A 284 -21.24 25.22 -29.30
C ASP A 284 -21.40 23.95 -28.43
N PHE A 285 -20.31 23.31 -27.98
CA PHE A 285 -20.40 22.12 -27.15
C PHE A 285 -21.10 22.40 -25.82
N LYS A 286 -22.12 21.62 -25.49
CA LYS A 286 -22.89 21.73 -24.23
C LYS A 286 -22.37 20.80 -23.13
N LYS A 287 -21.44 19.90 -23.47
CA LYS A 287 -20.79 18.94 -22.58
C LYS A 287 -19.36 18.68 -23.08
N PRO A 288 -18.46 18.13 -22.23
CA PRO A 288 -17.14 17.71 -22.67
C PRO A 288 -17.21 16.76 -23.88
N GLU A 289 -16.27 16.94 -24.82
CA GLU A 289 -16.06 16.02 -25.93
C GLU A 289 -14.67 15.42 -25.78
N TRP A 290 -14.56 14.11 -25.98
CA TRP A 290 -13.39 13.34 -25.53
C TRP A 290 -12.63 12.71 -26.69
N PHE A 291 -11.30 12.67 -26.54
CA PHE A 291 -10.49 11.63 -27.17
C PHE A 291 -9.92 10.70 -26.11
N VAL A 292 -9.66 9.44 -26.49
CA VAL A 292 -9.05 8.44 -25.62
C VAL A 292 -7.71 8.00 -26.20
N CYS A 293 -6.68 8.03 -25.35
CA CYS A 293 -5.39 7.43 -25.64
C CYS A 293 -5.10 6.31 -24.64
N PRO A 294 -4.45 5.21 -25.06
CA PRO A 294 -3.93 4.22 -24.13
C PRO A 294 -2.83 4.85 -23.26
N MET A 295 -2.64 4.34 -22.04
CA MET A 295 -1.56 4.84 -21.18
C MET A 295 -0.16 4.67 -21.79
N SER A 296 0.00 3.73 -22.73
CA SER A 296 1.23 3.51 -23.50
C SER A 296 1.60 4.66 -24.45
N SER A 297 0.73 5.66 -24.65
CA SER A 297 1.10 6.92 -25.30
C SER A 297 1.94 7.83 -24.41
N GLY A 298 1.96 7.58 -23.10
CA GLY A 298 2.66 8.38 -22.11
C GLY A 298 4.10 7.96 -21.84
N ILE A 299 4.92 8.95 -21.47
CA ILE A 299 6.30 8.77 -21.03
C ILE A 299 6.57 9.68 -19.84
N LEU A 300 7.57 9.34 -19.03
CA LEU A 300 8.01 10.17 -17.93
C LEU A 300 8.72 11.44 -18.44
N SER A 301 8.67 12.51 -17.63
CA SER A 301 9.50 13.70 -17.81
C SER A 301 10.96 13.36 -18.08
N GLY A 302 11.59 14.11 -18.98
CA GLY A 302 12.94 13.87 -19.50
C GLY A 302 13.00 12.83 -20.62
N GLY A 303 11.87 12.26 -21.01
CA GLY A 303 11.79 11.34 -22.14
C GLY A 303 11.82 12.03 -23.51
N GLN A 304 11.93 11.23 -24.57
CA GLN A 304 12.00 11.69 -25.94
C GLN A 304 10.66 11.48 -26.66
N VAL A 305 10.17 12.51 -27.36
CA VAL A 305 8.99 12.43 -28.22
C VAL A 305 9.44 12.06 -29.62
N GLU A 306 9.04 10.88 -30.07
CA GLU A 306 9.37 10.35 -31.40
C GLU A 306 8.43 10.89 -32.46
N VAL A 307 8.96 11.74 -33.34
CA VAL A 307 8.22 12.38 -34.42
C VAL A 307 8.38 11.56 -35.71
N PRO A 308 7.27 11.09 -36.31
CA PRO A 308 7.33 10.38 -37.60
C PRO A 308 7.81 11.31 -38.73
N ASP A 309 8.38 10.71 -39.76
CA ASP A 309 8.86 11.47 -40.92
C ASP A 309 7.75 12.28 -41.60
N GLY A 310 8.08 13.52 -42.00
CA GLY A 310 7.14 14.47 -42.62
C GLY A 310 6.02 14.97 -41.72
N VAL A 311 6.07 14.74 -40.39
CA VAL A 311 5.04 15.20 -39.45
C VAL A 311 5.40 16.53 -38.80
N GLN A 312 4.54 17.53 -38.99
CA GLN A 312 4.59 18.77 -38.22
C GLN A 312 3.96 18.54 -36.84
N MET A 313 4.64 18.93 -35.77
CA MET A 313 4.16 18.78 -34.40
C MET A 313 3.58 20.08 -33.87
N ILE A 314 2.67 19.96 -32.90
CA ILE A 314 2.11 21.04 -32.11
C ILE A 314 2.33 20.73 -30.62
N TRP A 315 2.69 21.75 -29.86
CA TRP A 315 2.72 21.71 -28.40
C TRP A 315 1.37 22.15 -27.81
N GLU A 316 1.00 21.50 -26.71
CA GLU A 316 -0.09 21.87 -25.80
C GLU A 316 0.39 21.50 -24.39
N VAL A 317 0.22 22.40 -23.42
CA VAL A 317 0.49 22.14 -22.00
C VAL A 317 -0.84 22.05 -21.26
N GLU A 318 -1.05 20.97 -20.50
CA GLU A 318 -2.32 20.69 -19.85
C GLU A 318 -2.15 20.28 -18.39
N LEU A 319 -3.19 20.55 -17.60
CA LEU A 319 -3.36 19.94 -16.30
C LEU A 319 -3.94 18.53 -16.49
N GLY A 320 -3.18 17.51 -16.12
CA GLY A 320 -3.68 16.14 -15.99
C GLY A 320 -4.31 15.95 -14.61
N VAL A 321 -5.58 15.55 -14.56
CA VAL A 321 -6.30 15.16 -13.34
C VAL A 321 -6.15 13.66 -13.14
N VAL A 322 -5.59 13.24 -12.01
CA VAL A 322 -5.30 11.83 -11.71
C VAL A 322 -6.38 11.24 -10.82
N ILE A 323 -7.00 10.14 -11.26
CA ILE A 323 -8.07 9.46 -10.53
C ILE A 323 -7.49 8.59 -9.41
N GLY A 324 -8.02 8.71 -8.20
CA GLY A 324 -7.54 8.03 -6.99
C GLY A 324 -8.22 6.73 -6.65
N LYS A 325 -9.49 6.60 -7.05
CA LYS A 325 -10.39 5.47 -6.74
C LYS A 325 -11.21 5.13 -7.96
N THR A 326 -11.44 3.85 -8.21
CA THR A 326 -12.29 3.40 -9.32
C THR A 326 -13.71 3.95 -9.16
N CYS A 327 -14.26 4.54 -10.22
CA CYS A 327 -15.56 5.18 -10.17
C CYS A 327 -16.31 5.14 -11.51
N GLN A 328 -17.65 5.20 -11.45
CA GLN A 328 -18.53 5.16 -12.61
C GLN A 328 -19.82 5.93 -12.29
N GLN A 329 -20.34 6.69 -13.26
CA GLN A 329 -21.55 7.51 -13.13
C GLN A 329 -21.57 8.37 -11.85
N VAL A 330 -20.45 9.03 -11.57
CA VAL A 330 -20.30 9.93 -10.41
C VAL A 330 -21.01 11.25 -10.69
N SER A 331 -21.68 11.81 -9.69
CA SER A 331 -22.29 13.14 -9.78
C SER A 331 -21.24 14.25 -9.65
N VAL A 332 -21.52 15.44 -10.20
CA VAL A 332 -20.60 16.58 -10.17
C VAL A 332 -20.18 16.93 -8.74
N GLU A 333 -21.10 16.84 -7.77
CA GLU A 333 -20.86 17.20 -6.37
C GLU A 333 -19.86 16.24 -5.69
N LYS A 334 -19.80 14.99 -6.13
CA LYS A 334 -18.91 13.95 -5.57
C LYS A 334 -17.63 13.77 -6.38
N ALA A 335 -17.52 14.38 -7.55
CA ALA A 335 -16.44 14.14 -8.50
C ALA A 335 -15.04 14.36 -7.89
N MET A 336 -14.88 15.40 -7.07
CA MET A 336 -13.59 15.72 -6.44
C MET A 336 -13.13 14.67 -5.41
N ASP A 337 -14.04 13.88 -4.81
CA ASP A 337 -13.70 12.80 -3.87
C ASP A 337 -12.91 11.65 -4.53
N TYR A 338 -12.95 11.62 -5.87
CA TYR A 338 -12.27 10.63 -6.71
C TYR A 338 -10.98 11.16 -7.34
N VAL A 339 -10.67 12.45 -7.20
CA VAL A 339 -9.43 13.05 -7.67
C VAL A 339 -8.35 12.86 -6.61
N ALA A 340 -7.28 12.13 -6.94
CA ALA A 340 -6.14 12.00 -6.04
C ALA A 340 -5.18 13.19 -6.11
N GLY A 341 -5.13 13.84 -7.27
CA GLY A 341 -4.17 14.91 -7.52
C GLY A 341 -4.02 15.20 -9.00
N TYR A 342 -2.88 15.77 -9.35
CA TYR A 342 -2.62 16.36 -10.65
C TYR A 342 -1.24 16.03 -11.17
N CYS A 343 -1.01 16.27 -12.45
CA CYS A 343 0.32 16.35 -13.05
C CYS A 343 0.28 17.34 -14.22
N VAL A 344 1.45 17.82 -14.65
CA VAL A 344 1.57 18.58 -15.90
C VAL A 344 1.78 17.59 -17.04
N VAL A 345 1.04 17.75 -18.13
CA VAL A 345 1.15 16.89 -19.31
C VAL A 345 1.44 17.73 -20.54
N LEU A 346 2.39 17.29 -21.37
CA LEU A 346 2.57 17.82 -22.71
C LEU A 346 1.69 17.01 -23.66
N ASP A 347 0.57 17.58 -24.10
CA ASP A 347 -0.38 16.90 -25.00
C ASP A 347 0.05 17.05 -26.46
N MET A 348 1.00 16.23 -26.91
CA MET A 348 1.57 16.36 -28.24
C MET A 348 0.56 16.02 -29.35
N THR A 349 0.53 16.85 -30.39
CA THR A 349 -0.36 16.68 -31.55
C THR A 349 0.41 16.63 -32.86
N ALA A 350 0.24 15.55 -33.62
CA ALA A 350 0.71 15.46 -35.01
C ALA A 350 -0.23 16.24 -35.95
N LYS A 351 0.16 17.45 -36.33
CA LYS A 351 -0.64 18.39 -37.15
C LYS A 351 -0.91 17.88 -38.56
N THR A 352 0.05 17.25 -39.22
CA THR A 352 -0.11 16.80 -40.62
C THR A 352 -0.60 15.35 -40.74
N ARG A 353 -0.79 14.66 -39.62
CA ARG A 353 -1.36 13.31 -39.58
C ARG A 353 -2.86 13.41 -39.29
N GLY A 354 -3.72 12.59 -39.90
CA GLY A 354 -5.11 12.41 -39.46
C GLY A 354 -6.13 13.55 -39.71
N PHE A 355 -5.74 14.78 -40.06
CA PHE A 355 -6.71 15.85 -40.36
C PHE A 355 -7.60 15.54 -41.58
N GLU A 356 -7.10 14.77 -42.54
CA GLU A 356 -7.93 14.23 -43.63
C GLU A 356 -9.00 13.28 -43.09
N SER A 357 -8.66 12.42 -42.14
CA SER A 357 -9.62 11.54 -41.46
C SER A 357 -10.67 12.35 -40.67
N MET A 358 -10.28 13.48 -40.06
CA MET A 358 -11.24 14.34 -39.35
C MET A 358 -12.27 15.00 -40.30
N LYS A 359 -11.94 15.23 -41.58
CA LYS A 359 -12.92 15.68 -42.58
C LYS A 359 -14.06 14.68 -42.80
N HIS A 360 -13.85 13.42 -42.44
CA HIS A 360 -14.83 12.34 -42.52
C HIS A 360 -15.45 11.98 -41.16
N GLY A 361 -15.20 12.76 -40.10
CA GLY A 361 -15.78 12.53 -38.77
C GLY A 361 -15.08 11.44 -37.94
N PHE A 362 -13.84 11.07 -38.28
CA PHE A 362 -13.05 10.11 -37.50
C PHE A 362 -12.40 10.73 -36.25
N SER A 363 -12.01 9.87 -35.29
CA SER A 363 -11.40 10.20 -33.99
C SER A 363 -10.01 10.85 -34.08
N TRP A 364 -9.66 11.65 -33.07
CA TRP A 364 -8.34 12.28 -32.83
C TRP A 364 -7.19 11.29 -32.57
N THR A 365 -7.47 9.99 -32.50
CA THR A 365 -6.48 8.95 -32.16
C THR A 365 -5.20 9.01 -33.01
N ARG A 366 -5.31 9.27 -34.33
CA ARG A 366 -4.13 9.35 -35.23
C ARG A 366 -3.25 10.57 -34.97
N ASN A 367 -3.80 11.61 -34.34
CA ASN A 367 -3.13 12.87 -34.06
C ASN A 367 -2.46 12.85 -32.69
N LYS A 368 -3.19 12.35 -31.68
CA LYS A 368 -2.87 12.52 -30.26
C LYS A 368 -2.29 11.27 -29.59
N CYS A 369 -2.59 10.06 -30.08
CA CYS A 369 -2.37 8.84 -29.31
C CYS A 369 -1.19 7.97 -29.78
N GLN A 370 -0.19 8.58 -30.40
CA GLN A 370 1.04 7.87 -30.77
C GLN A 370 1.87 7.54 -29.52
N ALA A 371 2.80 6.60 -29.64
CA ALA A 371 3.78 6.36 -28.58
C ALA A 371 4.53 7.67 -28.27
N THR A 372 4.91 7.90 -27.02
CA THR A 372 5.67 9.08 -26.54
C THR A 372 4.94 10.45 -26.59
N PHE A 373 3.70 10.52 -27.06
CA PHE A 373 2.98 11.79 -27.25
C PHE A 373 2.37 12.40 -25.98
N LYS A 374 2.55 11.76 -24.83
CA LYS A 374 2.07 12.28 -23.54
C LYS A 374 3.19 12.30 -22.50
N PRO A 375 4.25 13.12 -22.66
CA PRO A 375 5.18 13.38 -21.56
C PRO A 375 4.41 13.87 -20.33
N MET A 376 4.63 13.23 -19.18
CA MET A 376 3.98 13.56 -17.92
C MET A 376 4.98 13.90 -16.83
N GLY A 377 4.69 14.98 -16.12
CA GLY A 377 5.37 15.38 -14.90
C GLY A 377 5.03 14.46 -13.73
N ARG A 378 5.68 14.71 -12.60
CA ARG A 378 5.44 13.95 -11.37
C ARG A 378 4.02 14.22 -10.83
N PHE A 379 3.45 13.22 -10.16
CA PHE A 379 2.18 13.35 -9.46
C PHE A 379 2.29 14.37 -8.31
N ILE A 380 1.34 15.30 -8.28
CA ILE A 380 1.11 16.32 -7.25
C ILE A 380 -0.13 15.90 -6.48
N ARG A 381 -0.06 15.73 -5.16
CA ARG A 381 -1.25 15.34 -4.38
C ARG A 381 -2.27 16.47 -4.40
N ALA A 382 -3.58 16.15 -4.43
CA ALA A 382 -4.64 17.15 -4.41
C ALA A 382 -4.51 18.13 -3.23
N SER A 383 -4.05 17.67 -2.06
CA SER A 383 -3.84 18.52 -0.88
C SER A 383 -2.67 19.49 -1.00
N GLU A 384 -1.79 19.34 -1.99
CA GLU A 384 -0.70 20.28 -2.29
C GLU A 384 -1.18 21.44 -3.19
N ILE A 385 -2.38 21.33 -3.78
CA ILE A 385 -2.99 22.36 -4.62
C ILE A 385 -4.13 23.04 -3.87
N LYS A 386 -4.03 24.37 -3.68
CA LYS A 386 -5.05 25.16 -3.00
C LYS A 386 -6.34 25.28 -3.82
N ASP A 387 -6.22 25.61 -5.10
CA ASP A 387 -7.35 25.74 -6.03
C ASP A 387 -6.91 25.29 -7.44
N PRO A 388 -7.39 24.14 -7.93
CA PRO A 388 -7.01 23.62 -9.23
C PRO A 388 -7.62 24.41 -10.40
N HIS A 389 -8.60 25.26 -10.15
CA HIS A 389 -9.23 26.15 -11.13
C HIS A 389 -8.60 27.55 -11.15
N ALA A 390 -7.49 27.77 -10.45
CA ALA A 390 -6.75 29.03 -10.43
C ALA A 390 -5.24 28.83 -10.59
N LEU A 391 -4.84 27.85 -11.40
CA LEU A 391 -3.43 27.54 -11.69
C LEU A 391 -2.97 28.29 -12.94
N THR A 392 -1.67 28.63 -12.97
CA THR A 392 -0.98 29.17 -14.14
C THR A 392 -0.09 28.07 -14.73
N LEU A 393 -0.39 27.64 -15.95
CA LEU A 393 0.39 26.67 -16.72
C LEU A 393 1.32 27.43 -17.67
N VAL A 394 2.61 27.13 -17.61
CA VAL A 394 3.64 27.76 -18.44
C VAL A 394 4.31 26.69 -19.28
N LEU A 395 4.61 27.01 -20.54
CA LEU A 395 5.45 26.18 -21.41
C LEU A 395 6.60 27.02 -21.96
N LYS A 396 7.80 26.45 -21.90
CA LYS A 396 8.97 26.94 -22.62
C LYS A 396 9.36 26.00 -23.73
N VAL A 397 9.77 26.57 -24.86
CA VAL A 397 10.40 25.86 -25.99
C VAL A 397 11.80 26.44 -26.15
N ASN A 398 12.83 25.60 -26.06
CA ASN A 398 14.24 26.00 -26.14
C ASN A 398 14.61 27.14 -25.15
N GLY A 399 13.96 27.15 -23.98
CA GLY A 399 14.16 28.15 -22.92
C GLY A 399 13.30 29.42 -23.04
N GLU A 400 12.58 29.63 -24.14
CA GLU A 400 11.70 30.77 -24.34
C GLU A 400 10.26 30.44 -23.95
N GLU A 401 9.60 31.29 -23.14
CA GLU A 401 8.19 31.14 -22.78
C GLU A 401 7.30 31.35 -24.01
N VAL A 402 6.59 30.30 -24.43
CA VAL A 402 5.70 30.33 -25.61
C VAL A 402 4.22 30.38 -25.21
N THR A 403 3.88 29.96 -23.99
CA THR A 403 2.53 30.15 -23.43
C THR A 403 2.54 30.33 -21.92
N ARG A 404 1.49 31.03 -21.47
CA ARG A 404 1.07 31.22 -20.10
C ARG A 404 -0.45 31.16 -20.04
N ASP A 405 -0.96 29.96 -19.79
CA ASP A 405 -2.39 29.68 -19.71
C ASP A 405 -2.87 29.63 -18.26
N THR A 406 -4.17 29.85 -18.03
CA THR A 406 -4.77 29.72 -16.70
C THR A 406 -5.96 28.78 -16.69
N THR A 407 -6.03 27.91 -15.68
CA THR A 407 -7.14 26.96 -15.51
C THR A 407 -8.46 27.62 -15.13
N SER A 408 -8.44 28.91 -14.75
CA SER A 408 -9.64 29.71 -14.47
C SER A 408 -10.54 29.94 -15.68
N THR A 409 -9.99 29.72 -16.88
CA THR A 409 -10.71 29.85 -18.15
C THR A 409 -11.39 28.57 -18.61
N PHE A 410 -11.36 27.49 -17.81
CA PHE A 410 -12.05 26.25 -18.15
C PHE A 410 -13.54 26.49 -18.47
N LYS A 411 -13.98 25.94 -19.59
CA LYS A 411 -15.37 25.94 -20.02
C LYS A 411 -16.18 24.94 -19.19
N PHE A 412 -15.67 23.72 -19.07
CA PHE A 412 -16.14 22.66 -18.20
C PHE A 412 -15.14 22.45 -17.06
N THR A 413 -15.61 22.58 -15.84
CA THR A 413 -14.83 22.41 -14.61
C THR A 413 -14.36 20.96 -14.45
N ILE A 414 -13.29 20.74 -13.67
CA ILE A 414 -12.80 19.39 -13.33
C ILE A 414 -13.94 18.47 -12.81
N PRO A 415 -14.82 18.91 -11.89
CA PRO A 415 -15.98 18.10 -11.47
C PRO A 415 -16.90 17.67 -12.61
N GLU A 416 -17.23 18.59 -13.53
CA GLU A 416 -18.08 18.29 -14.69
C GLU A 416 -17.42 17.29 -15.64
N GLN A 417 -16.11 17.45 -15.88
CA GLN A 417 -15.31 16.55 -16.69
C GLN A 417 -15.24 15.13 -16.10
N VAL A 418 -14.96 15.00 -14.80
CA VAL A 418 -14.92 13.70 -14.12
C VAL A 418 -16.30 13.03 -14.13
N ALA A 419 -17.37 13.78 -13.86
CA ALA A 419 -18.74 13.26 -13.88
C ALA A 419 -19.11 12.72 -15.28
N ASP A 420 -18.90 13.52 -16.33
CA ASP A 420 -19.19 13.15 -17.71
C ASP A 420 -18.33 11.95 -18.18
N ALA A 421 -17.02 11.99 -17.94
CA ALA A 421 -16.12 10.90 -18.28
C ALA A 421 -16.49 9.58 -17.58
N SER A 422 -16.83 9.63 -16.29
CA SER A 422 -17.22 8.45 -15.52
C SER A 422 -18.57 7.86 -15.94
N ALA A 423 -19.45 8.68 -16.53
CA ALA A 423 -20.71 8.21 -17.12
C ALA A 423 -20.48 7.51 -18.46
N LEU A 424 -19.47 7.92 -19.22
CA LEU A 424 -19.06 7.29 -20.49
C LEU A 424 -18.34 5.95 -20.27
N THR A 425 -17.40 5.89 -19.33
CA THR A 425 -16.60 4.70 -19.04
C THR A 425 -16.11 4.70 -17.58
N PRO A 426 -15.99 3.53 -16.91
CA PRO A 426 -15.42 3.49 -15.57
C PRO A 426 -14.01 4.10 -15.56
N LEU A 427 -13.77 5.04 -14.66
CA LEU A 427 -12.44 5.59 -14.40
C LEU A 427 -11.75 4.71 -13.36
N GLN A 428 -10.51 4.32 -13.63
CA GLN A 428 -9.70 3.50 -12.73
C GLN A 428 -8.70 4.38 -11.97
N ARG A 429 -8.23 3.89 -10.82
CA ARG A 429 -7.10 4.53 -10.13
C ARG A 429 -5.90 4.65 -11.09
N GLY A 430 -5.29 5.82 -11.15
CA GLY A 430 -4.16 6.13 -12.02
C GLY A 430 -4.55 6.61 -13.42
N ASP A 431 -5.82 6.49 -13.84
CA ASP A 431 -6.26 7.11 -15.09
C ASP A 431 -6.10 8.63 -15.02
N VAL A 432 -5.81 9.24 -16.18
CA VAL A 432 -5.53 10.68 -16.29
C VAL A 432 -6.56 11.34 -17.20
N LEU A 433 -7.16 12.43 -16.74
CA LEU A 433 -8.02 13.29 -17.55
C LEU A 433 -7.24 14.56 -17.91
N LEU A 434 -6.97 14.80 -19.18
CA LEU A 434 -6.37 16.03 -19.65
C LEU A 434 -7.47 17.07 -19.82
N THR A 435 -7.31 18.20 -19.14
CA THR A 435 -8.38 19.19 -19.00
C THR A 435 -8.56 20.11 -20.20
N GLY A 436 -7.78 19.95 -21.26
CA GLY A 436 -7.66 20.85 -22.40
C GLY A 436 -6.58 21.93 -22.18
N ALA A 437 -5.97 22.36 -23.29
CA ALA A 437 -4.99 23.46 -23.33
C ALA A 437 -5.63 24.81 -23.69
N GLY A 438 -5.07 25.91 -23.16
CA GLY A 438 -5.51 27.28 -23.47
C GLY A 438 -4.94 27.84 -24.76
N SER A 439 -3.71 27.44 -25.07
CA SER A 439 -2.96 27.86 -26.25
C SER A 439 -2.24 26.68 -26.90
N LEU A 440 -1.89 26.84 -28.17
CA LEU A 440 -1.09 25.87 -28.91
C LEU A 440 -0.17 26.55 -29.91
N GLY A 441 0.89 25.85 -30.33
CA GLY A 441 1.83 26.37 -31.33
C GLY A 441 2.63 25.26 -32.01
N ASP A 442 3.31 25.62 -33.10
CA ASP A 442 4.10 24.66 -33.89
C ASP A 442 5.43 24.31 -33.18
N LEU A 443 5.92 23.10 -33.44
CA LEU A 443 7.21 22.58 -32.97
C LEU A 443 8.05 22.00 -34.10
N ASN A 444 9.36 22.06 -33.95
CA ASN A 444 10.33 21.49 -34.86
C ASN A 444 11.07 20.30 -34.22
N LEU A 445 11.62 19.44 -35.06
CA LEU A 445 12.56 18.41 -34.62
C LEU A 445 13.74 19.06 -33.88
N GLY A 446 14.13 18.48 -32.74
CA GLY A 446 15.18 19.00 -31.87
C GLY A 446 14.71 19.99 -30.81
N ASP A 447 13.45 20.44 -30.85
CA ASP A 447 12.93 21.35 -29.82
C ASP A 447 12.90 20.68 -28.45
N GLN A 448 13.33 21.44 -27.44
CA GLN A 448 13.29 21.06 -26.03
C GLN A 448 12.12 21.76 -25.34
N LEU A 449 11.29 20.98 -24.66
CA LEU A 449 10.08 21.44 -23.98
C LEU A 449 10.28 21.41 -22.47
N GLU A 450 9.78 22.44 -21.78
CA GLU A 450 9.64 22.49 -20.33
C GLU A 450 8.28 23.09 -19.97
N GLY A 451 7.35 22.24 -19.52
CA GLY A 451 6.03 22.64 -19.02
C GLY A 451 5.96 22.58 -17.50
N PHE A 452 5.32 23.55 -16.85
CA PHE A 452 5.18 23.56 -15.40
C PHE A 452 3.97 24.38 -14.93
N ILE A 453 3.60 24.17 -13.66
CA ILE A 453 2.67 25.06 -12.94
C ILE A 453 3.53 26.06 -12.18
N GLU A 454 3.27 27.35 -12.35
CA GLU A 454 4.01 28.43 -11.69
C GLU A 454 4.03 28.26 -10.15
N GLY A 455 5.23 28.28 -9.58
CA GLY A 455 5.47 28.09 -8.14
C GLY A 455 5.68 26.64 -7.72
N LEU A 456 5.60 25.66 -8.63
CA LEU A 456 5.81 24.23 -8.36
C LEU A 456 7.03 23.65 -9.11
N GLU A 457 7.69 24.46 -9.94
CA GLU A 457 8.98 24.16 -10.55
C GLU A 457 10.13 24.21 -9.53
N PRO A 458 11.24 23.46 -9.76
CA PRO A 458 11.43 22.47 -10.82
C PRO A 458 10.84 21.10 -10.48
N GLN A 459 10.33 20.91 -9.26
CA GLN A 459 9.97 19.59 -8.73
C GLN A 459 8.91 18.86 -9.56
N PHE A 460 7.93 19.59 -10.07
CA PHE A 460 6.79 19.04 -10.82
C PHE A 460 6.76 19.45 -12.30
N ALA A 461 7.85 20.04 -12.80
CA ALA A 461 8.00 20.34 -14.21
C ALA A 461 8.01 19.04 -15.04
N VAL A 462 7.53 19.14 -16.28
CA VAL A 462 7.64 18.10 -17.30
C VAL A 462 8.55 18.59 -18.40
N THR A 463 9.55 17.79 -18.75
CA THR A 463 10.47 18.08 -19.85
C THR A 463 10.40 17.00 -20.91
N ALA A 464 10.66 17.38 -22.15
CA ALA A 464 10.75 16.46 -23.27
C ALA A 464 11.61 17.02 -24.41
N GLU A 465 12.14 16.15 -25.26
CA GLU A 465 12.88 16.52 -26.47
C GLU A 465 12.23 15.87 -27.69
N LEU A 466 12.06 16.62 -28.78
CA LEU A 466 11.55 16.07 -30.04
C LEU A 466 12.69 15.44 -30.84
N ILE A 467 12.55 14.15 -31.15
CA ILE A 467 13.52 13.40 -31.97
C ILE A 467 12.83 12.79 -33.17
N ALA A 468 13.60 12.49 -34.23
CA ALA A 468 13.09 11.68 -35.32
C ALA A 468 12.82 10.24 -34.83
N ALA A 469 11.66 9.68 -35.19
CA ALA A 469 11.34 8.29 -34.89
C ALA A 469 12.38 7.33 -35.52
N LYS A 470 12.77 6.29 -34.78
CA LYS A 470 13.66 5.24 -35.31
C LYS A 470 12.84 4.29 -36.17
N ASN A 471 13.26 4.08 -37.42
CA ASN A 471 12.62 3.15 -38.36
C ASN A 471 12.68 1.69 -37.91
#